data_AF-A0A654FYU6-F1
#
_entry.id   AF-A0A654FYU6-F1
#
_cell.length_a   1.000
_cell.length_b   1.000
_cell.length_c   1.000
_cell.angle_alpha   90.00
_cell.angle_beta   90.00
_cell.angle_gamma   90.00
#
_symmetry.space_group_name_H-M   'P 1'
#
loop_
_entity.id
_entity.type
_entity.pdbx_description
1 polymer ?
#
loop_
_entity_poly.entity_id
_entity_poly.type
_entity_poly.pdbx_seq_one_letter_code
_entity_poly.pdbx_strand_id
1 'polypeptide(L)'
;MAFASKFARSKTILSFLRPCRQLHSTPKSTGDVTVLSPVKGRRRLPTCWSSSLFPLAIAASATSFAYLNLSNPSISESSSALDSRDITVGGKDSTEAVVKGEYKQVPKELISQLKTILEDNLTTDYDERYFHGKPQNSFHKAVNIPDVVVFPRSEEEVSKILKSCNEYKVPIVPYGGATSIEGHTLAPKGGVCIDMSLMKRVKALHVEDMDVIVEPGIGWLELNEYLEEYGLFFPLDPGPGASIGGMCATRCSGSLAVRYGTMRDNVISLKVVLPNGDVVKTASRARKSAAGYDLTRLIIGSEGTLGVITEITLRLQKIPQHSVVAVCNFPTVKDAADVAIATMMSGIQVSRVELLDEVQIKAINMANGKNLTEAPTLMFEFIGTEAYTREQTQIVQQIASKHNGSDFMFAEEPEAKKELWKIRKEALWACYAMAPGHEAMITDVCVPLSHLAELISRSKKELDASSLLCTVIAHAGDGNFHTCIMFDPSSEEQRREAERLNHFMVHSALSMDGTCTGEHGVGTGKMKYLEKELGIEALQTMKRIKKTLDPNDIMNPGKLIPPHVCF
;
A
#
# COMPACT_ATOMS: atom_id res chain seq x y z
N MET A 1 24.63 33.14 -55.65
CA MET A 1 25.69 32.21 -56.11
C MET A 1 25.36 30.84 -55.50
N ALA A 2 24.77 29.84 -56.15
CA ALA A 2 24.61 29.46 -57.56
C ALA A 2 25.73 28.57 -58.15
N PHE A 3 25.61 27.24 -57.96
CA PHE A 3 25.95 26.10 -58.84
C PHE A 3 25.32 24.85 -58.16
N ALA A 4 24.51 23.93 -58.72
CA ALA A 4 24.23 23.41 -60.08
C ALA A 4 25.19 22.27 -60.55
N SER A 5 24.75 21.10 -61.05
CA SER A 5 23.37 20.56 -61.24
C SER A 5 23.29 19.07 -61.71
N LYS A 6 22.10 18.43 -61.55
CA LYS A 6 21.50 17.29 -62.34
C LYS A 6 22.15 15.90 -62.18
N PHE A 7 21.51 14.76 -62.48
CA PHE A 7 20.25 14.39 -63.20
C PHE A 7 19.17 13.80 -62.22
N ALA A 8 17.83 13.91 -62.38
CA ALA A 8 16.90 13.46 -63.44
C ALA A 8 16.82 11.92 -63.59
N ARG A 9 15.68 11.21 -63.76
CA ARG A 9 14.21 11.49 -63.93
C ARG A 9 13.46 10.16 -63.62
N SER A 10 12.14 10.00 -63.49
CA SER A 10 10.98 10.83 -63.06
C SER A 10 9.66 10.12 -63.47
N LYS A 11 8.59 10.08 -62.64
CA LYS A 11 7.17 10.03 -63.11
C LYS A 11 6.13 10.38 -62.01
N THR A 12 4.99 10.92 -62.42
CA THR A 12 3.90 11.48 -61.59
C THR A 12 2.58 10.73 -61.86
N ILE A 13 1.65 10.73 -60.90
CA ILE A 13 0.18 10.73 -61.10
C ILE A 13 -0.46 11.53 -59.93
N LEU A 14 -1.66 12.06 -60.12
CA LEU A 14 -2.23 13.16 -59.31
C LEU A 14 -3.74 13.01 -59.09
N SER A 15 -4.29 13.65 -58.04
CA SER A 15 -5.74 13.88 -57.77
C SER A 15 -6.59 12.61 -57.48
N PHE A 16 -7.75 12.65 -56.79
CA PHE A 16 -8.72 13.73 -56.56
C PHE A 16 -9.22 13.88 -55.11
N LEU A 17 -9.78 15.07 -54.83
CA LEU A 17 -10.67 15.40 -53.70
C LEU A 17 -11.95 16.03 -54.26
N ARG A 18 -13.15 15.69 -53.73
CA ARG A 18 -14.29 16.62 -53.50
C ARG A 18 -15.47 15.96 -52.72
N PRO A 19 -16.36 16.74 -52.05
CA PRO A 19 -17.36 16.22 -51.11
C PRO A 19 -18.85 16.46 -51.49
N CYS A 20 -19.76 15.69 -50.88
CA CYS A 20 -21.20 15.94 -50.69
C CYS A 20 -21.81 14.76 -49.87
N ARG A 21 -22.96 14.83 -49.16
CA ARG A 21 -23.83 15.95 -48.68
C ARG A 21 -24.70 15.40 -47.52
N GLN A 22 -25.44 16.25 -46.81
CA GLN A 22 -26.39 15.84 -45.75
C GLN A 22 -27.63 15.12 -46.31
N LEU A 23 -28.29 14.30 -45.47
CA LEU A 23 -29.76 14.13 -45.44
C LEU A 23 -30.23 13.58 -44.07
N HIS A 24 -31.50 13.82 -43.71
CA HIS A 24 -32.11 13.37 -42.45
C HIS A 24 -32.84 12.02 -42.60
N SER A 25 -32.87 11.21 -41.54
CA SER A 25 -34.11 10.61 -41.02
C SER A 25 -33.92 9.99 -39.62
N THR A 26 -34.95 10.08 -38.78
CA THR A 26 -35.11 9.31 -37.54
C THR A 26 -36.03 8.11 -37.78
N PRO A 27 -35.88 7.02 -37.01
CA PRO A 27 -37.07 6.48 -36.34
C PRO A 27 -36.86 6.16 -34.84
N LYS A 28 -37.96 5.90 -34.13
CA LYS A 28 -37.97 5.40 -32.74
C LYS A 28 -38.31 3.91 -32.70
N SER A 29 -37.60 3.16 -31.86
CA SER A 29 -38.06 1.93 -31.17
C SER A 29 -37.00 1.57 -30.12
N THR A 30 -37.25 1.50 -28.81
CA THR A 30 -38.04 0.49 -28.07
C THR A 30 -37.67 -0.96 -28.42
N GLY A 31 -36.95 -1.62 -27.53
CA GLY A 31 -36.61 -3.04 -27.60
C GLY A 31 -35.70 -3.43 -26.42
N ASP A 32 -36.11 -4.43 -25.64
CA ASP A 32 -35.44 -4.85 -24.42
C ASP A 32 -34.17 -5.68 -24.67
N VAL A 33 -33.22 -5.67 -23.72
CA VAL A 33 -32.13 -6.66 -23.65
C VAL A 33 -32.04 -7.25 -22.24
N THR A 34 -32.86 -8.26 -22.04
CA THR A 34 -32.58 -9.52 -21.31
C THR A 34 -31.59 -9.50 -20.13
N VAL A 35 -32.12 -9.71 -18.92
CA VAL A 35 -31.40 -10.41 -17.85
C VAL A 35 -31.26 -11.88 -18.24
N LEU A 36 -30.07 -12.47 -18.13
CA LEU A 36 -29.83 -13.90 -18.37
C LEU A 36 -29.23 -14.58 -17.13
N SER A 37 -29.92 -15.60 -16.63
CA SER A 37 -29.47 -16.47 -15.53
C SER A 37 -29.20 -17.89 -16.05
N PRO A 38 -28.03 -18.50 -15.80
CA PRO A 38 -27.69 -19.84 -16.29
C PRO A 38 -28.13 -20.95 -15.32
N VAL A 39 -28.72 -22.03 -15.84
CA VAL A 39 -29.11 -23.21 -15.04
C VAL A 39 -28.54 -24.51 -15.61
N LYS A 40 -27.52 -25.04 -14.91
CA LYS A 40 -27.11 -26.46 -14.80
C LYS A 40 -26.77 -27.26 -16.07
N GLY A 41 -25.47 -27.56 -16.23
CA GLY A 41 -24.97 -28.80 -16.85
C GLY A 41 -24.13 -29.61 -15.85
N ARG A 42 -24.39 -30.92 -15.70
CA ARG A 42 -23.66 -31.79 -14.75
C ARG A 42 -22.45 -32.47 -15.39
N ARG A 43 -21.36 -32.60 -14.64
CA ARG A 43 -20.53 -33.82 -14.58
C ARG A 43 -20.22 -34.18 -13.13
N ARG A 44 -20.17 -35.47 -12.82
CA ARG A 44 -19.73 -36.04 -11.52
C ARG A 44 -18.41 -36.77 -11.75
N LEU A 45 -17.50 -36.69 -10.78
CA LEU A 45 -16.36 -37.61 -10.64
C LEU A 45 -16.35 -38.15 -9.19
N PRO A 46 -15.79 -39.36 -8.95
CA PRO A 46 -16.01 -40.08 -7.72
C PRO A 46 -15.07 -39.67 -6.58
N THR A 47 -15.60 -39.62 -5.36
CA THR A 47 -14.82 -39.59 -4.13
C THR A 47 -14.18 -40.94 -3.86
N CYS A 48 -12.87 -40.98 -3.60
CA CYS A 48 -12.20 -42.14 -3.01
C CYS A 48 -11.65 -41.73 -1.64
N TRP A 49 -12.00 -42.48 -0.59
CA TRP A 49 -11.42 -42.30 0.74
C TRP A 49 -10.21 -43.22 0.91
N SER A 50 -9.10 -42.68 1.40
CA SER A 50 -8.00 -43.47 1.95
C SER A 50 -7.48 -42.82 3.23
N SER A 51 -7.25 -43.66 4.25
CA SER A 51 -6.90 -43.25 5.61
C SER A 51 -5.45 -43.62 5.93
N SER A 52 -4.64 -42.62 6.28
CA SER A 52 -3.29 -42.79 6.86
C SER A 52 -3.10 -41.69 7.91
N LEU A 53 -3.25 -41.98 9.20
CA LEU A 53 -2.20 -42.53 10.09
C LEU A 53 -1.01 -41.57 10.29
N PHE A 54 -1.10 -40.78 11.38
CA PHE A 54 0.01 -40.01 11.94
C PHE A 54 1.07 -40.94 12.57
N PRO A 55 2.37 -40.69 12.36
CA PRO A 55 3.43 -41.11 13.27
C PRO A 55 3.62 -40.07 14.38
N LEU A 56 3.52 -40.47 15.64
CA LEU A 56 3.94 -39.65 16.78
C LEU A 56 5.48 -39.68 16.87
N ALA A 57 6.13 -38.51 16.85
CA ALA A 57 7.56 -38.38 17.11
C ALA A 57 7.80 -37.89 18.54
N ILE A 58 8.29 -38.78 19.42
CA ILE A 58 8.61 -38.45 20.81
C ILE A 58 10.06 -37.95 20.87
N ALA A 59 10.25 -36.65 21.10
CA ALA A 59 11.55 -36.07 21.40
C ALA A 59 11.80 -36.07 22.92
N ALA A 60 12.71 -36.93 23.39
CA ALA A 60 13.10 -36.98 24.79
C ALA A 60 14.11 -35.87 25.12
N SER A 61 13.92 -35.19 26.25
CA SER A 61 14.85 -34.16 26.74
C SER A 61 16.09 -34.78 27.40
N ALA A 62 17.27 -34.26 27.04
CA ALA A 62 18.53 -34.58 27.70
C ALA A 62 19.24 -33.28 28.11
N THR A 63 19.20 -32.96 29.40
CA THR A 63 19.91 -31.81 29.99
C THR A 63 21.38 -32.13 30.25
N SER A 64 22.27 -31.21 29.90
CA SER A 64 23.67 -31.22 30.37
C SER A 64 24.07 -29.83 30.86
N PHE A 65 24.33 -29.72 32.17
CA PHE A 65 25.01 -28.57 32.76
C PHE A 65 26.53 -28.73 32.58
N ALA A 66 27.20 -27.66 32.16
CA ALA A 66 28.65 -27.48 32.32
C ALA A 66 28.92 -26.02 32.68
N TYR A 67 29.88 -25.79 33.57
CA TYR A 67 30.11 -24.48 34.21
C TYR A 67 31.36 -23.79 33.67
N LEU A 68 31.27 -22.47 33.50
CA LEU A 68 32.33 -21.45 33.52
C LEU A 68 33.77 -21.79 33.06
N ASN A 69 34.30 -20.91 32.20
CA ASN A 69 35.56 -20.24 32.54
C ASN A 69 35.63 -18.82 31.97
N LEU A 70 36.35 -17.92 32.66
CA LEU A 70 36.53 -16.50 32.32
C LEU A 70 37.93 -16.24 31.78
N SER A 71 38.05 -15.43 30.72
CA SER A 71 39.30 -14.72 30.41
C SER A 71 39.09 -13.51 29.49
N ASN A 72 39.18 -12.30 30.06
CA ASN A 72 39.44 -11.06 29.31
C ASN A 72 40.94 -10.98 28.96
N PRO A 73 41.28 -10.27 27.87
CA PRO A 73 42.29 -9.22 27.98
C PRO A 73 41.79 -7.88 27.39
N SER A 74 42.60 -6.81 27.53
CA SER A 74 42.17 -5.43 27.24
C SER A 74 43.31 -4.53 26.72
N ILE A 75 42.93 -3.35 26.21
CA ILE A 75 43.74 -2.13 25.95
C ILE A 75 44.57 -2.07 24.64
N SER A 76 44.16 -1.17 23.73
CA SER A 76 44.93 -0.12 23.00
C SER A 76 44.17 0.25 21.72
N GLU A 77 43.55 1.43 21.59
CA GLU A 77 44.12 2.77 21.35
C GLU A 77 44.95 2.92 20.06
N SER A 78 44.38 3.54 19.03
CA SER A 78 44.93 4.79 18.45
C SER A 78 43.95 5.45 17.45
N SER A 79 44.12 6.76 17.28
CA SER A 79 43.18 7.70 16.66
C SER A 79 43.27 7.82 15.13
N SER A 80 42.14 8.16 14.50
CA SER A 80 42.09 9.27 13.54
C SER A 80 40.70 9.92 13.56
N ALA A 81 40.64 11.26 13.59
CA ALA A 81 39.40 12.00 13.81
C ALA A 81 38.87 12.64 12.53
N LEU A 82 37.55 12.53 12.28
CA LEU A 82 36.79 13.36 11.36
C LEU A 82 35.45 13.74 12.00
N ASP A 83 35.05 15.01 11.83
CA ASP A 83 34.00 15.70 12.57
C ASP A 83 32.58 15.17 12.27
N SER A 84 32.13 14.19 13.05
CA SER A 84 30.72 13.77 13.09
C SER A 84 29.99 14.49 14.24
N ARG A 85 29.20 15.51 13.90
CA ARG A 85 28.37 16.23 14.89
C ARG A 85 27.33 15.29 15.49
N ASP A 86 27.32 15.19 16.82
CA ASP A 86 26.39 14.33 17.57
C ASP A 86 24.93 14.73 17.31
N ILE A 87 24.23 13.94 16.50
CA ILE A 87 22.77 13.94 16.49
C ILE A 87 22.32 13.05 17.65
N THR A 88 22.25 13.61 18.86
CA THR A 88 21.71 12.92 20.04
C THR A 88 20.20 12.69 19.87
N VAL A 89 19.82 11.59 19.20
CA VAL A 89 18.43 11.10 19.10
C VAL A 89 18.00 10.51 20.45
N GLY A 90 17.87 11.38 21.44
CA GLY A 90 17.61 11.07 22.84
C GLY A 90 16.86 12.21 23.56
N GLY A 91 16.01 12.94 22.83
CA GLY A 91 15.12 13.94 23.39
C GLY A 91 14.07 13.31 24.32
N LYS A 92 13.52 14.10 25.25
CA LYS A 92 12.43 13.67 26.14
C LYS A 92 11.04 13.78 25.47
N ASP A 93 11.03 13.66 24.15
CA ASP A 93 9.83 13.75 23.32
C ASP A 93 9.11 12.39 23.42
N SER A 94 8.03 12.37 24.20
CA SER A 94 7.37 11.12 24.61
C SER A 94 6.89 10.31 23.40
N THR A 95 7.48 9.13 23.18
CA THR A 95 7.07 8.23 22.07
C THR A 95 5.62 7.78 22.18
N GLU A 96 5.06 7.83 23.40
CA GLU A 96 3.65 7.67 23.75
C GLU A 96 2.76 8.84 23.27
N ALA A 97 2.66 9.01 21.95
CA ALA A 97 1.50 9.64 21.31
C ALA A 97 0.26 8.72 21.40
N VAL A 98 0.00 8.13 22.58
CA VAL A 98 -1.12 7.23 22.83
C VAL A 98 -2.41 8.02 22.74
N VAL A 99 -3.23 7.69 21.75
CA VAL A 99 -4.58 8.25 21.63
C VAL A 99 -5.41 7.74 22.80
N LYS A 100 -5.52 8.59 23.84
CA LYS A 100 -6.25 8.26 25.07
C LYS A 100 -7.70 7.91 24.74
N GLY A 101 -8.14 6.75 25.19
CA GLY A 101 -9.47 6.25 24.91
C GLY A 101 -10.53 6.94 25.76
N GLU A 102 -11.32 7.82 25.16
CA GLU A 102 -12.50 8.42 25.78
C GLU A 102 -13.76 7.69 25.33
N TYR A 103 -14.14 6.63 26.06
CA TYR A 103 -15.32 5.84 25.76
C TYR A 103 -16.62 6.56 26.20
N LYS A 104 -17.62 6.61 25.31
CA LYS A 104 -19.00 6.97 25.62
C LYS A 104 -19.92 5.97 24.92
N GLN A 105 -20.71 5.24 25.71
CA GLN A 105 -21.62 4.23 25.19
C GLN A 105 -22.62 4.83 24.19
N VAL A 106 -22.80 4.14 23.05
CA VAL A 106 -23.72 4.57 22.00
C VAL A 106 -25.18 4.55 22.50
N PRO A 107 -25.98 5.63 22.25
CA PRO A 107 -27.40 5.66 22.59
C PRO A 107 -28.20 4.52 21.97
N LYS A 108 -29.12 3.92 22.73
CA LYS A 108 -29.97 2.81 22.27
C LYS A 108 -30.90 3.23 21.13
N GLU A 109 -31.26 4.51 21.14
CA GLU A 109 -32.08 5.20 20.17
C GLU A 109 -31.35 5.22 18.80
N LEU A 110 -30.04 5.51 18.79
CA LEU A 110 -29.23 5.42 17.58
C LEU A 110 -29.11 3.96 17.10
N ILE A 111 -28.90 2.99 17.99
CA ILE A 111 -28.84 1.56 17.59
C ILE A 111 -30.16 1.12 16.94
N SER A 112 -31.31 1.54 17.49
CA SER A 112 -32.63 1.26 16.92
C SER A 112 -32.85 1.95 15.56
N GLN A 113 -32.40 3.20 15.43
CA GLN A 113 -32.45 3.97 14.18
C GLN A 113 -31.55 3.35 13.10
N LEU A 114 -30.33 2.94 13.44
CA LEU A 114 -29.44 2.20 12.55
C LEU A 114 -30.05 0.85 12.15
N LYS A 115 -30.69 0.11 13.07
CA LYS A 115 -31.40 -1.12 12.72
C LYS A 115 -32.58 -0.90 11.76
N THR A 116 -33.25 0.26 11.83
CA THR A 116 -34.29 0.64 10.86
C THR A 116 -33.71 1.04 9.49
N ILE A 117 -32.44 1.46 9.42
CA ILE A 117 -31.74 1.78 8.16
C ILE A 117 -31.17 0.52 7.48
N LEU A 118 -30.69 -0.45 8.26
CA LEU A 118 -29.87 -1.59 7.82
C LEU A 118 -30.56 -2.95 7.90
N GLU A 119 -31.73 -3.04 8.54
CA GLU A 119 -32.44 -4.29 8.86
C GLU A 119 -31.54 -5.26 9.66
N ASP A 120 -31.10 -6.37 9.06
CA ASP A 120 -30.21 -7.35 9.70
C ASP A 120 -28.71 -7.11 9.40
N ASN A 121 -28.36 -6.06 8.64
CA ASN A 121 -26.96 -5.72 8.28
C ASN A 121 -26.25 -4.91 9.38
N LEU A 122 -26.46 -5.29 10.64
CA LEU A 122 -25.97 -4.63 11.85
C LEU A 122 -25.71 -5.66 12.95
N THR A 123 -24.58 -5.54 13.66
CA THR A 123 -24.23 -6.46 14.75
C THR A 123 -23.64 -5.75 15.97
N THR A 124 -24.06 -6.20 17.15
CA THR A 124 -23.49 -5.83 18.46
C THR A 124 -22.80 -7.01 19.14
N ASP A 125 -22.54 -8.09 18.41
CA ASP A 125 -21.79 -9.25 18.91
C ASP A 125 -20.39 -8.85 19.43
N TYR A 126 -19.86 -9.57 20.42
CA TYR A 126 -18.56 -9.22 21.00
C TYR A 126 -17.38 -9.58 20.10
N ASP A 127 -17.35 -10.80 19.55
CA ASP A 127 -16.20 -11.28 18.78
C ASP A 127 -16.08 -10.53 17.45
N GLU A 128 -17.20 -10.25 16.79
CA GLU A 128 -17.26 -9.48 15.54
C GLU A 128 -16.81 -8.02 15.74
N ARG A 129 -17.17 -7.39 16.86
CA ARG A 129 -16.70 -6.04 17.22
C ARG A 129 -15.25 -6.04 17.66
N TYR A 130 -14.79 -7.10 18.34
CA TYR A 130 -13.39 -7.26 18.71
C TYR A 130 -12.50 -7.42 17.47
N PHE A 131 -12.94 -8.22 16.48
CA PHE A 131 -12.27 -8.36 15.19
C PHE A 131 -12.16 -7.02 14.44
N HIS A 132 -13.23 -6.24 14.40
CA HIS A 132 -13.24 -4.92 13.76
C HIS A 132 -12.47 -3.84 14.54
N GLY A 133 -12.37 -3.94 15.86
CA GLY A 133 -11.64 -2.99 16.71
C GLY A 133 -10.15 -3.31 16.86
N LYS A 134 -9.73 -4.56 16.66
CA LYS A 134 -8.34 -5.00 16.71
C LYS A 134 -7.68 -4.90 15.33
N PRO A 135 -6.53 -4.23 15.19
CA PRO A 135 -5.73 -4.30 13.97
C PRO A 135 -5.24 -5.73 13.72
N GLN A 136 -5.37 -6.21 12.48
CA GLN A 136 -5.00 -7.59 12.14
C GLN A 136 -3.49 -7.73 11.89
N ASN A 137 -2.87 -6.74 11.25
CA ASN A 137 -1.47 -6.73 10.81
C ASN A 137 -0.65 -5.59 11.47
N SER A 138 -0.87 -5.29 12.75
CA SER A 138 -0.20 -4.17 13.43
C SER A 138 0.03 -4.41 14.92
N PHE A 139 1.14 -3.89 15.43
CA PHE A 139 1.50 -3.84 16.85
C PHE A 139 0.71 -2.79 17.67
N HIS A 140 -0.10 -1.94 17.02
CA HIS A 140 -0.88 -0.92 17.73
C HIS A 140 -2.02 -1.55 18.55
N LYS A 141 -1.90 -1.45 19.88
CA LYS A 141 -2.83 -2.08 20.83
C LYS A 141 -4.15 -1.31 20.87
N ALA A 142 -5.26 -2.05 20.76
CA ALA A 142 -6.60 -1.47 20.83
C ALA A 142 -6.95 -1.00 22.25
N VAL A 143 -7.21 0.31 22.39
CA VAL A 143 -7.61 0.93 23.67
C VAL A 143 -9.12 0.74 23.92
N ASN A 144 -9.91 0.66 22.86
CA ASN A 144 -11.35 0.43 22.84
C ASN A 144 -11.74 -0.30 21.54
N ILE A 145 -12.88 -0.99 21.55
CA ILE A 145 -13.51 -1.63 20.37
C ILE A 145 -14.79 -0.84 19.99
N PRO A 146 -15.32 -0.95 18.76
CA PRO A 146 -16.61 -0.36 18.42
C PRO A 146 -17.75 -0.92 19.28
N ASP A 147 -18.82 -0.13 19.44
CA ASP A 147 -20.07 -0.51 20.10
C ASP A 147 -20.99 -1.31 19.17
N VAL A 148 -20.87 -1.10 17.86
CA VAL A 148 -21.67 -1.74 16.80
C VAL A 148 -20.87 -1.76 15.48
N VAL A 149 -21.00 -2.84 14.71
CA VAL A 149 -20.55 -2.89 13.30
C VAL A 149 -21.78 -2.83 12.39
N VAL A 150 -21.69 -2.05 11.31
CA VAL A 150 -22.75 -1.90 10.31
C VAL A 150 -22.21 -2.14 8.90
N PHE A 151 -23.02 -2.80 8.07
CA PHE A 151 -22.62 -3.27 6.74
C PHE A 151 -23.55 -2.69 5.65
N PRO A 152 -23.39 -1.41 5.26
CA PRO A 152 -24.22 -0.78 4.23
C PRO A 152 -24.11 -1.47 2.87
N ARG A 153 -25.20 -1.43 2.11
CA ARG A 153 -25.33 -1.97 0.74
C ARG A 153 -25.54 -0.90 -0.33
N SER A 154 -25.74 0.37 0.08
CA SER A 154 -26.03 1.51 -0.80
C SER A 154 -25.44 2.82 -0.29
N GLU A 155 -25.29 3.80 -1.19
CA GLU A 155 -24.84 5.16 -0.88
C GLU A 155 -25.85 5.91 0.02
N GLU A 156 -27.13 5.59 -0.17
CA GLU A 156 -28.27 6.08 0.58
C GLU A 156 -28.31 5.54 2.02
N GLU A 157 -27.85 4.32 2.27
CA GLU A 157 -27.63 3.80 3.64
C GLU A 157 -26.48 4.53 4.33
N VAL A 158 -25.33 4.69 3.66
CA VAL A 158 -24.16 5.41 4.20
C VAL A 158 -24.54 6.85 4.57
N SER A 159 -25.29 7.56 3.71
CA SER A 159 -25.85 8.88 3.98
C SER A 159 -26.70 8.92 5.26
N LYS A 160 -27.62 7.97 5.43
CA LYS A 160 -28.47 7.87 6.64
C LYS A 160 -27.67 7.53 7.88
N ILE A 161 -26.69 6.63 7.80
CA ILE A 161 -25.80 6.23 8.92
C ILE A 161 -25.00 7.44 9.40
N LEU A 162 -24.28 8.13 8.50
CA LEU A 162 -23.44 9.27 8.84
C LEU A 162 -24.27 10.41 9.45
N LYS A 163 -25.39 10.77 8.81
CA LYS A 163 -26.31 11.78 9.33
C LYS A 163 -26.83 11.44 10.75
N SER A 164 -27.22 10.18 10.99
CA SER A 164 -27.69 9.72 12.29
C SER A 164 -26.59 9.81 13.34
N CYS A 165 -25.39 9.29 13.05
CA CYS A 165 -24.26 9.36 13.99
C CYS A 165 -23.86 10.80 14.30
N ASN A 166 -23.92 11.71 13.32
CA ASN A 166 -23.63 13.14 13.49
C ASN A 166 -24.68 13.85 14.37
N GLU A 167 -25.95 13.47 14.29
CA GLU A 167 -27.02 13.99 15.16
C GLU A 167 -26.81 13.59 16.63
N TYR A 168 -26.52 12.32 16.90
CA TYR A 168 -26.21 11.80 18.24
C TYR A 168 -24.76 12.06 18.69
N LYS A 169 -23.91 12.63 17.82
CA LYS A 169 -22.47 12.92 18.04
C LYS A 169 -21.65 11.68 18.40
N VAL A 170 -21.96 10.56 17.74
CA VAL A 170 -21.32 9.26 17.90
C VAL A 170 -20.19 9.10 16.86
N PRO A 171 -18.98 8.70 17.27
CA PRO A 171 -17.87 8.42 16.36
C PRO A 171 -18.18 7.33 15.33
N ILE A 172 -17.55 7.44 14.17
CA ILE A 172 -17.56 6.46 13.07
C ILE A 172 -16.13 6.10 12.71
N VAL A 173 -15.84 4.80 12.56
CA VAL A 173 -14.60 4.28 11.97
C VAL A 173 -14.92 3.60 10.64
N PRO A 174 -14.51 4.18 9.49
CA PRO A 174 -14.65 3.53 8.19
C PRO A 174 -13.73 2.31 8.06
N TYR A 175 -14.28 1.22 7.51
CA TYR A 175 -13.62 -0.09 7.45
C TYR A 175 -13.79 -0.72 6.06
N GLY A 176 -12.94 -1.70 5.76
CA GLY A 176 -12.87 -2.38 4.47
C GLY A 176 -11.96 -3.61 4.58
N GLY A 177 -10.98 -3.76 3.69
CA GLY A 177 -10.07 -4.92 3.67
C GLY A 177 -9.22 -5.19 4.93
N ALA A 178 -9.30 -4.37 5.99
CA ALA A 178 -8.60 -4.54 7.28
C ALA A 178 -7.05 -4.63 7.27
N THR A 179 -6.41 -4.49 6.10
CA THR A 179 -4.96 -4.72 5.90
C THR A 179 -4.03 -3.61 6.39
N SER A 180 -4.56 -2.44 6.75
CA SER A 180 -3.76 -1.24 7.05
C SER A 180 -3.02 -1.31 8.39
N ILE A 181 -1.78 -0.81 8.46
CA ILE A 181 -0.88 -1.15 9.58
C ILE A 181 -0.60 -0.02 10.59
N GLU A 182 -0.85 1.26 10.28
CA GLU A 182 -0.63 2.39 11.21
C GLU A 182 -1.82 2.67 12.17
N GLY A 183 -2.71 1.67 12.38
CA GLY A 183 -3.79 1.75 13.37
C GLY A 183 -5.05 2.50 12.92
N HIS A 184 -5.25 2.69 11.61
CA HIS A 184 -6.40 3.41 11.03
C HIS A 184 -7.78 2.93 11.51
N THR A 185 -7.93 1.62 11.72
CA THR A 185 -9.19 0.95 12.13
C THR A 185 -9.44 0.95 13.64
N LEU A 186 -8.52 1.48 14.45
CA LEU A 186 -8.71 1.56 15.90
C LEU A 186 -9.94 2.40 16.25
N ALA A 187 -10.72 1.99 17.26
CA ALA A 187 -11.90 2.71 17.72
C ALA A 187 -11.68 3.39 19.10
N PRO A 188 -10.75 4.36 19.24
CA PRO A 188 -10.35 4.88 20.55
C PRO A 188 -11.48 5.53 21.34
N LYS A 189 -12.52 6.06 20.67
CA LYS A 189 -13.73 6.63 21.29
C LYS A 189 -14.94 5.68 21.29
N GLY A 190 -14.76 4.39 20.96
CA GLY A 190 -15.86 3.48 20.66
C GLY A 190 -16.60 3.88 19.38
N GLY A 191 -17.92 3.74 19.37
CA GLY A 191 -18.80 4.20 18.29
C GLY A 191 -19.12 3.14 17.24
N VAL A 192 -19.42 3.59 16.02
CA VAL A 192 -19.89 2.77 14.89
C VAL A 192 -18.72 2.40 13.99
N CYS A 193 -18.45 1.10 13.80
CA CYS A 193 -17.62 0.65 12.69
C CYS A 193 -18.49 0.49 11.44
N ILE A 194 -18.15 1.15 10.33
CA ILE A 194 -18.88 1.06 9.06
C ILE A 194 -18.05 0.27 8.04
N ASP A 195 -18.35 -1.01 7.90
CA ASP A 195 -17.65 -1.91 6.99
C ASP A 195 -18.27 -1.89 5.59
N MET A 196 -17.48 -1.46 4.62
CA MET A 196 -17.87 -1.33 3.23
C MET A 196 -17.85 -2.66 2.45
N SER A 197 -17.56 -3.80 3.09
CA SER A 197 -17.37 -5.11 2.45
C SER A 197 -18.57 -5.68 1.67
N LEU A 198 -19.78 -5.12 1.83
CA LEU A 198 -20.97 -5.47 1.05
C LEU A 198 -21.21 -4.57 -0.18
N MET A 199 -20.52 -3.43 -0.29
CA MET A 199 -20.53 -2.55 -1.46
C MET A 199 -19.39 -2.95 -2.43
N LYS A 200 -19.60 -4.03 -3.19
CA LYS A 200 -18.58 -4.68 -4.04
C LYS A 200 -18.82 -4.61 -5.55
N ARG A 201 -19.88 -3.95 -6.02
CA ARG A 201 -20.27 -4.03 -7.44
C ARG A 201 -19.30 -3.23 -8.33
N VAL A 202 -18.90 -3.82 -9.46
CA VAL A 202 -18.51 -3.04 -10.63
C VAL A 202 -19.77 -2.39 -11.19
N LYS A 203 -19.81 -1.06 -11.27
CA LYS A 203 -20.98 -0.28 -11.68
C LYS A 203 -20.98 0.05 -13.17
N ALA A 204 -19.81 0.22 -13.76
CA ALA A 204 -19.61 0.39 -15.21
C ALA A 204 -18.15 0.11 -15.60
N LEU A 205 -17.93 -0.47 -16.76
CA LEU A 205 -16.62 -0.62 -17.40
C LEU A 205 -16.64 0.09 -18.76
N HIS A 206 -15.64 0.89 -19.06
CA HIS A 206 -15.48 1.62 -20.32
C HIS A 206 -14.17 1.18 -20.97
N VAL A 207 -14.24 0.16 -21.84
CA VAL A 207 -13.05 -0.53 -22.38
C VAL A 207 -12.22 0.39 -23.29
N GLU A 208 -12.91 1.24 -24.06
CA GLU A 208 -12.34 2.20 -25.00
C GLU A 208 -11.72 3.41 -24.29
N ASP A 209 -12.38 3.92 -23.26
CA ASP A 209 -11.87 5.01 -22.40
C ASP A 209 -10.78 4.53 -21.42
N MET A 210 -10.68 3.22 -21.22
CA MET A 210 -9.85 2.55 -20.20
C MET A 210 -10.07 3.13 -18.80
N ASP A 211 -11.33 3.14 -18.35
CA ASP A 211 -11.71 3.42 -16.97
C ASP A 211 -12.87 2.53 -16.48
N VAL A 212 -12.97 2.38 -15.17
CA VAL A 212 -14.00 1.57 -14.49
C VAL A 212 -14.58 2.34 -13.30
N ILE A 213 -15.88 2.19 -13.07
CA ILE A 213 -16.57 2.68 -11.88
C ILE A 213 -16.86 1.49 -10.96
N VAL A 214 -16.39 1.53 -9.73
CA VAL A 214 -16.53 0.45 -8.74
C VAL A 214 -17.00 0.97 -7.39
N GLU A 215 -17.51 0.05 -6.57
CA GLU A 215 -17.84 0.28 -5.16
C GLU A 215 -16.64 -0.01 -4.22
N PRO A 216 -16.56 0.64 -3.05
CA PRO A 216 -15.36 0.68 -2.18
C PRO A 216 -14.92 -0.67 -1.58
N GLY A 217 -15.82 -1.63 -1.46
CA GLY A 217 -15.55 -2.93 -0.84
C GLY A 217 -14.86 -3.93 -1.76
N ILE A 218 -14.80 -3.69 -3.08
CA ILE A 218 -14.22 -4.64 -4.04
C ILE A 218 -12.71 -4.82 -3.77
N GLY A 219 -12.22 -6.05 -3.83
CA GLY A 219 -10.79 -6.35 -3.73
C GLY A 219 -10.05 -5.91 -4.99
N TRP A 220 -8.79 -5.49 -4.87
CA TRP A 220 -7.98 -5.16 -6.06
C TRP A 220 -7.69 -6.40 -6.95
N LEU A 221 -7.57 -7.57 -6.33
CA LEU A 221 -7.47 -8.87 -7.01
C LEU A 221 -8.77 -9.22 -7.75
N GLU A 222 -9.90 -9.19 -7.04
CA GLU A 222 -11.27 -9.41 -7.56
C GLU A 222 -11.58 -8.50 -8.76
N LEU A 223 -11.15 -7.23 -8.70
CA LEU A 223 -11.25 -6.29 -9.82
C LEU A 223 -10.36 -6.70 -11.01
N ASN A 224 -9.11 -7.13 -10.76
CA ASN A 224 -8.21 -7.53 -11.85
C ASN A 224 -8.62 -8.86 -12.51
N GLU A 225 -9.15 -9.82 -11.76
CA GLU A 225 -9.76 -11.04 -12.29
C GLU A 225 -10.95 -10.72 -13.22
N TYR A 226 -11.79 -9.74 -12.85
CA TYR A 226 -12.88 -9.26 -13.71
C TYR A 226 -12.39 -8.51 -14.98
N LEU A 227 -11.24 -7.84 -14.93
CA LEU A 227 -10.72 -7.04 -16.05
C LEU A 227 -9.90 -7.84 -17.07
N GLU A 228 -9.41 -9.03 -16.70
CA GLU A 228 -8.53 -9.86 -17.54
C GLU A 228 -9.19 -10.22 -18.89
N GLU A 229 -10.49 -10.54 -18.91
CA GLU A 229 -11.27 -10.85 -20.13
C GLU A 229 -11.28 -9.70 -21.15
N TYR A 230 -11.06 -8.46 -20.71
CA TYR A 230 -11.03 -7.24 -21.55
C TYR A 230 -9.60 -6.83 -21.96
N GLY A 231 -8.60 -7.63 -21.57
CA GLY A 231 -7.17 -7.33 -21.74
C GLY A 231 -6.73 -6.09 -20.96
N LEU A 232 -7.44 -5.76 -19.88
CA LEU A 232 -7.19 -4.57 -19.04
C LEU A 232 -6.78 -5.00 -17.62
N PHE A 233 -6.11 -4.10 -16.90
CA PHE A 233 -5.87 -4.25 -15.47
C PHE A 233 -5.82 -2.89 -14.77
N PHE A 234 -6.13 -2.89 -13.48
CA PHE A 234 -5.84 -1.82 -12.55
C PHE A 234 -4.43 -2.05 -11.96
N PRO A 235 -3.51 -1.06 -12.05
CA PRO A 235 -2.07 -1.35 -11.96
C PRO A 235 -1.47 -1.39 -10.55
N LEU A 236 -2.22 -1.08 -9.49
CA LEU A 236 -1.65 -1.05 -8.14
C LEU A 236 -1.86 -2.38 -7.44
N ASP A 237 -0.81 -2.87 -6.82
CA ASP A 237 -0.70 -4.29 -6.50
C ASP A 237 -0.14 -4.57 -5.09
N PRO A 238 -0.68 -3.95 -4.03
CA PRO A 238 -0.21 -4.10 -2.65
C PRO A 238 -0.45 -5.51 -2.09
N GLY A 239 -0.25 -5.67 -0.78
CA GLY A 239 -0.59 -6.92 -0.07
C GLY A 239 -2.01 -7.43 -0.38
N PRO A 240 -2.22 -8.76 -0.46
CA PRO A 240 -3.54 -9.35 -0.65
C PRO A 240 -4.57 -8.89 0.41
N GLY A 241 -5.84 -8.82 0.02
CA GLY A 241 -6.96 -8.46 0.90
C GLY A 241 -7.34 -6.97 0.94
N ALA A 242 -6.50 -6.06 0.42
CA ALA A 242 -6.84 -4.65 0.36
C ALA A 242 -8.03 -4.38 -0.60
N SER A 243 -8.99 -3.57 -0.14
CA SER A 243 -10.14 -3.12 -0.95
C SER A 243 -9.87 -1.74 -1.56
N ILE A 244 -10.47 -1.46 -2.73
CA ILE A 244 -10.24 -0.22 -3.49
C ILE A 244 -10.58 1.04 -2.68
N GLY A 245 -11.62 1.01 -1.85
CA GLY A 245 -11.97 2.12 -0.95
C GLY A 245 -10.91 2.35 0.13
N GLY A 246 -10.34 1.28 0.70
CA GLY A 246 -9.23 1.37 1.66
C GLY A 246 -7.97 1.94 1.00
N MET A 247 -7.63 1.46 -0.20
CA MET A 247 -6.51 1.97 -0.99
C MET A 247 -6.66 3.48 -1.31
N CYS A 248 -7.87 3.95 -1.61
CA CYS A 248 -8.15 5.39 -1.75
C CYS A 248 -7.91 6.13 -0.42
N ALA A 249 -8.42 5.59 0.68
CA ALA A 249 -8.35 6.23 1.99
C ALA A 249 -6.91 6.40 2.50
N THR A 250 -6.00 5.44 2.25
CA THR A 250 -4.59 5.50 2.68
C THR A 250 -3.63 6.11 1.65
N ARG A 251 -4.08 6.40 0.42
CA ARG A 251 -3.19 6.79 -0.72
C ARG A 251 -2.16 5.70 -1.07
N CYS A 252 -2.59 4.44 -1.01
CA CYS A 252 -1.77 3.25 -1.25
C CYS A 252 -0.91 3.30 -2.54
N SER A 253 0.28 2.70 -2.49
CA SER A 253 1.22 2.54 -3.59
C SER A 253 1.27 1.06 -4.03
N GLY A 254 2.47 0.54 -4.32
CA GLY A 254 2.75 -0.85 -4.66
C GLY A 254 3.94 -0.96 -5.62
N SER A 255 4.43 -2.17 -5.87
CA SER A 255 5.64 -2.41 -6.69
C SER A 255 5.60 -1.83 -8.10
N LEU A 256 4.40 -1.65 -8.66
CA LEU A 256 4.16 -1.07 -9.98
C LEU A 256 4.03 0.47 -9.99
N ALA A 257 4.13 1.14 -8.84
CA ALA A 257 3.93 2.58 -8.72
C ALA A 257 5.01 3.41 -9.44
N VAL A 258 6.26 2.94 -9.45
CA VAL A 258 7.36 3.50 -10.28
C VAL A 258 6.96 3.68 -11.76
N ARG A 259 6.05 2.85 -12.27
CA ARG A 259 5.59 2.86 -13.66
C ARG A 259 4.26 3.57 -13.87
N TYR A 260 3.34 3.48 -12.91
CA TYR A 260 1.95 3.89 -13.08
C TYR A 260 1.47 4.99 -12.10
N GLY A 261 2.32 5.48 -11.20
CA GLY A 261 1.94 6.36 -10.09
C GLY A 261 1.19 5.62 -8.99
N THR A 262 0.72 6.31 -7.96
CA THR A 262 0.05 5.69 -6.79
C THR A 262 -1.48 5.76 -6.91
N MET A 263 -2.23 5.45 -5.84
CA MET A 263 -3.67 5.70 -5.78
C MET A 263 -4.02 7.18 -6.00
N ARG A 264 -3.08 8.07 -5.65
CA ARG A 264 -3.15 9.50 -5.97
C ARG A 264 -3.40 9.73 -7.47
N ASP A 265 -2.80 8.92 -8.35
CA ASP A 265 -2.71 9.17 -9.79
C ASP A 265 -3.60 8.27 -10.65
N ASN A 266 -4.05 7.14 -10.11
CA ASN A 266 -4.93 6.20 -10.81
C ASN A 266 -6.42 6.42 -10.51
N VAL A 267 -6.78 7.17 -9.46
CA VAL A 267 -8.18 7.62 -9.24
C VAL A 267 -8.49 8.84 -10.10
N ILE A 268 -9.63 8.81 -10.80
CA ILE A 268 -10.14 9.91 -11.64
C ILE A 268 -11.17 10.75 -10.87
N SER A 269 -12.10 10.08 -10.18
CA SER A 269 -13.18 10.71 -9.40
C SER A 269 -13.60 9.79 -8.27
N LEU A 270 -14.10 10.38 -7.19
CA LEU A 270 -14.79 9.69 -6.10
C LEU A 270 -16.24 10.21 -5.99
N LYS A 271 -17.09 9.42 -5.36
CA LYS A 271 -18.17 9.94 -4.51
C LYS A 271 -17.83 9.69 -3.04
N VAL A 272 -18.22 10.64 -2.20
CA VAL A 272 -17.97 10.63 -0.77
C VAL A 272 -19.21 11.11 -0.05
N VAL A 273 -19.62 10.39 0.99
CA VAL A 273 -20.63 10.85 1.94
C VAL A 273 -19.93 11.63 3.05
N LEU A 274 -20.32 12.89 3.22
CA LEU A 274 -19.86 13.78 4.28
C LEU A 274 -20.59 13.51 5.61
N PRO A 275 -20.07 13.97 6.76
CA PRO A 275 -20.63 13.68 8.09
C PRO A 275 -22.09 14.10 8.28
N ASN A 276 -22.54 15.13 7.56
CA ASN A 276 -23.93 15.60 7.56
C ASN A 276 -24.89 14.71 6.73
N GLY A 277 -24.35 13.76 5.95
CA GLY A 277 -25.06 12.89 5.04
C GLY A 277 -25.01 13.31 3.56
N ASP A 278 -24.39 14.45 3.22
CA ASP A 278 -24.34 14.94 1.83
C ASP A 278 -23.43 14.06 0.94
N VAL A 279 -23.90 13.74 -0.26
CA VAL A 279 -23.13 12.99 -1.27
C VAL A 279 -22.39 13.97 -2.18
N VAL A 280 -21.06 14.04 -2.03
CA VAL A 280 -20.18 14.87 -2.85
C VAL A 280 -19.50 14.03 -3.93
N LYS A 281 -19.70 14.40 -5.19
CA LYS A 281 -18.92 13.88 -6.32
C LYS A 281 -17.72 14.80 -6.58
N THR A 282 -16.50 14.26 -6.55
CA THR A 282 -15.28 15.08 -6.54
C THR A 282 -14.84 15.58 -7.92
N ALA A 283 -15.17 14.86 -9.00
CA ALA A 283 -14.79 15.22 -10.37
C ALA A 283 -15.77 14.66 -11.43
N SER A 284 -15.38 14.74 -12.70
CA SER A 284 -16.01 14.01 -13.82
C SER A 284 -15.10 12.87 -14.29
N ARG A 285 -15.57 12.02 -15.21
CA ARG A 285 -14.71 10.99 -15.86
C ARG A 285 -13.61 11.57 -16.76
N ALA A 286 -13.61 12.88 -17.05
CA ALA A 286 -12.62 13.49 -17.93
C ALA A 286 -11.20 13.40 -17.35
N ARG A 287 -10.28 12.76 -18.10
CA ARG A 287 -8.87 12.53 -17.72
C ARG A 287 -8.06 13.80 -17.38
N LYS A 288 -8.58 15.00 -17.68
CA LYS A 288 -8.05 16.31 -17.32
C LYS A 288 -9.20 17.25 -16.96
N SER A 289 -9.04 18.00 -15.87
CA SER A 289 -9.94 19.10 -15.48
C SER A 289 -9.12 20.23 -14.84
N ALA A 290 -9.66 21.45 -14.90
CA ALA A 290 -9.20 22.61 -14.12
C ALA A 290 -10.39 23.37 -13.51
N ALA A 291 -11.55 22.69 -13.38
CA ALA A 291 -12.80 23.28 -12.94
C ALA A 291 -12.91 23.22 -11.40
N GLY A 292 -12.38 24.24 -10.72
CA GLY A 292 -12.42 24.37 -9.26
C GLY A 292 -11.26 23.67 -8.55
N TYR A 293 -11.43 23.40 -7.25
CA TYR A 293 -10.43 22.72 -6.42
C TYR A 293 -10.44 21.21 -6.65
N ASP A 294 -9.28 20.57 -6.53
CA ASP A 294 -9.15 19.11 -6.66
C ASP A 294 -9.60 18.41 -5.36
N LEU A 295 -10.92 18.22 -5.24
CA LEU A 295 -11.54 17.47 -4.15
C LEU A 295 -11.16 15.98 -4.18
N THR A 296 -10.74 15.44 -5.33
CA THR A 296 -10.30 14.04 -5.44
C THR A 296 -9.00 13.85 -4.66
N ARG A 297 -8.00 14.72 -4.88
CA ARG A 297 -6.71 14.69 -4.18
C ARG A 297 -6.82 15.08 -2.69
N LEU A 298 -7.87 15.80 -2.28
CA LEU A 298 -8.15 16.09 -0.87
C LEU A 298 -8.61 14.85 -0.08
N ILE A 299 -9.38 13.96 -0.72
CA ILE A 299 -9.95 12.76 -0.08
C ILE A 299 -8.98 11.57 -0.15
N ILE A 300 -8.15 11.46 -1.19
CA ILE A 300 -7.18 10.37 -1.30
C ILE A 300 -6.04 10.57 -0.28
N GLY A 301 -5.92 9.66 0.68
CA GLY A 301 -5.04 9.82 1.85
C GLY A 301 -5.69 10.58 3.01
N SER A 302 -7.03 10.70 3.04
CA SER A 302 -7.74 11.32 4.18
C SER A 302 -8.13 10.31 5.28
N GLU A 303 -7.80 9.03 5.13
CA GLU A 303 -7.95 7.96 6.15
C GLU A 303 -9.36 7.86 6.78
N GLY A 304 -10.39 8.16 5.99
CA GLY A 304 -11.78 8.20 6.46
C GLY A 304 -12.12 9.37 7.40
N THR A 305 -11.18 10.28 7.69
CA THR A 305 -11.38 11.41 8.62
C THR A 305 -12.26 12.54 8.06
N LEU A 306 -12.49 12.58 6.74
CA LEU A 306 -13.28 13.62 6.05
C LEU A 306 -14.63 13.12 5.50
N GLY A 307 -14.89 11.81 5.54
CA GLY A 307 -16.11 11.19 4.99
C GLY A 307 -15.89 9.71 4.60
N VAL A 308 -16.94 9.07 4.10
CA VAL A 308 -16.91 7.67 3.61
C VAL A 308 -17.00 7.65 2.09
N ILE A 309 -16.05 6.98 1.43
CA ILE A 309 -16.04 6.81 -0.03
C ILE A 309 -17.07 5.75 -0.42
N THR A 310 -17.94 6.04 -1.40
CA THR A 310 -19.05 5.17 -1.82
C THR A 310 -18.99 4.73 -3.29
N GLU A 311 -18.21 5.42 -4.12
CA GLU A 311 -18.04 5.14 -5.55
C GLU A 311 -16.65 5.63 -6.00
N ILE A 312 -15.91 4.82 -6.75
CA ILE A 312 -14.56 5.13 -7.24
C ILE A 312 -14.52 4.98 -8.75
N THR A 313 -14.05 6.00 -9.46
CA THR A 313 -13.67 5.90 -10.88
C THR A 313 -12.17 5.72 -10.98
N LEU A 314 -11.71 4.58 -11.49
CA LEU A 314 -10.30 4.23 -11.65
C LEU A 314 -9.87 4.26 -13.12
N ARG A 315 -8.65 4.71 -13.38
CA ARG A 315 -7.94 4.51 -14.64
C ARG A 315 -7.48 3.05 -14.75
N LEU A 316 -7.61 2.49 -15.94
CA LEU A 316 -7.09 1.17 -16.30
C LEU A 316 -5.91 1.28 -17.27
N GLN A 317 -5.15 0.19 -17.34
CA GLN A 317 -4.00 -0.01 -18.22
C GLN A 317 -4.23 -1.25 -19.09
N LYS A 318 -3.57 -1.35 -20.25
CA LYS A 318 -3.59 -2.57 -21.07
C LYS A 318 -2.56 -3.58 -20.56
N ILE A 319 -2.97 -4.85 -20.45
CA ILE A 319 -2.07 -5.95 -20.05
C ILE A 319 -0.88 -5.99 -21.02
N PRO A 320 0.39 -6.00 -20.54
CA PRO A 320 1.55 -5.98 -21.42
C PRO A 320 1.70 -7.27 -22.23
N GLN A 321 2.02 -7.15 -23.52
CA GLN A 321 2.21 -8.31 -24.42
C GLN A 321 3.46 -9.14 -24.10
N HIS A 322 4.47 -8.51 -23.50
CA HIS A 322 5.73 -9.16 -23.17
C HIS A 322 6.36 -8.49 -21.93
N SER A 323 6.93 -9.31 -21.05
CA SER A 323 7.68 -8.88 -19.87
C SER A 323 8.95 -9.72 -19.69
N VAL A 324 9.98 -9.11 -19.09
CA VAL A 324 11.22 -9.75 -18.66
C VAL A 324 11.41 -9.47 -17.19
N VAL A 325 11.66 -10.51 -16.39
CA VAL A 325 12.02 -10.39 -14.97
C VAL A 325 13.47 -10.80 -14.81
N ALA A 326 14.25 -9.98 -14.11
CA ALA A 326 15.67 -10.22 -13.89
C ALA A 326 16.03 -10.02 -12.42
N VAL A 327 16.88 -10.89 -11.89
CA VAL A 327 17.39 -10.85 -10.51
C VAL A 327 18.91 -10.63 -10.56
N CYS A 328 19.41 -9.72 -9.73
CA CYS A 328 20.83 -9.39 -9.62
C CYS A 328 21.23 -9.29 -8.15
N ASN A 329 22.30 -9.98 -7.75
CA ASN A 329 22.83 -9.97 -6.38
C ASN A 329 24.00 -8.97 -6.27
N PHE A 330 24.21 -8.43 -5.07
CA PHE A 330 25.17 -7.36 -4.78
C PHE A 330 25.95 -7.63 -3.49
N PRO A 331 27.19 -7.10 -3.34
CA PRO A 331 27.94 -7.20 -2.09
C PRO A 331 27.31 -6.41 -0.93
N THR A 332 26.64 -5.28 -1.22
CA THR A 332 25.98 -4.46 -0.21
C THR A 332 24.60 -3.96 -0.68
N VAL A 333 23.74 -3.60 0.29
CA VAL A 333 22.48 -2.89 0.01
C VAL A 333 22.70 -1.51 -0.64
N LYS A 334 23.89 -0.91 -0.48
CA LYS A 334 24.24 0.36 -1.13
C LYS A 334 24.48 0.18 -2.63
N ASP A 335 25.25 -0.84 -3.02
CA ASP A 335 25.51 -1.16 -4.43
C ASP A 335 24.18 -1.38 -5.18
N ALA A 336 23.27 -2.15 -4.58
CA ALA A 336 21.92 -2.36 -5.09
C ALA A 336 21.12 -1.05 -5.22
N ALA A 337 21.11 -0.20 -4.19
CA ALA A 337 20.40 1.07 -4.25
C ALA A 337 21.01 2.05 -5.28
N ASP A 338 22.33 2.11 -5.41
CA ASP A 338 23.02 2.93 -6.42
C ASP A 338 22.60 2.54 -7.85
N VAL A 339 22.45 1.24 -8.14
CA VAL A 339 21.99 0.75 -9.46
C VAL A 339 20.54 1.13 -9.72
N ALA A 340 19.66 1.05 -8.72
CA ALA A 340 18.28 1.49 -8.87
C ALA A 340 18.21 2.99 -9.21
N ILE A 341 18.95 3.83 -8.48
CA ILE A 341 19.08 5.27 -8.73
C ILE A 341 19.61 5.52 -10.16
N ALA A 342 20.72 4.88 -10.54
CA ALA A 342 21.36 5.06 -11.84
C ALA A 342 20.46 4.58 -13.01
N THR A 343 19.65 3.55 -12.80
CA THR A 343 18.66 3.06 -13.78
C THR A 343 17.60 4.13 -14.05
N MET A 344 17.02 4.70 -13.00
CA MET A 344 16.00 5.76 -13.13
C MET A 344 16.57 7.05 -13.70
N MET A 345 17.78 7.45 -13.28
CA MET A 345 18.49 8.62 -13.84
C MET A 345 18.90 8.44 -15.31
N SER A 346 18.98 7.20 -15.80
CA SER A 346 19.17 6.90 -17.23
C SER A 346 17.89 7.01 -18.07
N GLY A 347 16.75 7.33 -17.45
CA GLY A 347 15.45 7.48 -18.12
C GLY A 347 14.76 6.16 -18.48
N ILE A 348 15.27 5.03 -18.00
CA ILE A 348 14.80 3.68 -18.32
C ILE A 348 13.44 3.45 -17.66
N GLN A 349 12.41 3.15 -18.46
CA GLN A 349 11.06 2.92 -17.93
C GLN A 349 10.86 1.45 -17.53
N VAL A 350 11.38 1.12 -16.34
CA VAL A 350 11.09 -0.09 -15.56
C VAL A 350 9.61 -0.20 -15.18
N SER A 351 9.16 -1.42 -14.87
CA SER A 351 7.84 -1.69 -14.27
C SER A 351 7.91 -1.88 -12.76
N ARG A 352 8.97 -2.56 -12.30
CA ARG A 352 9.29 -2.82 -10.88
C ARG A 352 10.80 -2.73 -10.71
N VAL A 353 11.25 -2.21 -9.56
CA VAL A 353 12.65 -2.28 -9.09
C VAL A 353 12.61 -2.48 -7.58
N GLU A 354 12.65 -3.74 -7.16
CA GLU A 354 12.47 -4.14 -5.76
C GLU A 354 13.83 -4.51 -5.17
N LEU A 355 14.21 -3.87 -4.06
CA LEU A 355 15.40 -4.22 -3.28
C LEU A 355 14.99 -5.08 -2.09
N LEU A 356 15.75 -6.13 -1.83
CA LEU A 356 15.65 -6.99 -0.65
C LEU A 356 17.06 -7.18 -0.06
N ASP A 357 17.21 -7.15 1.26
CA ASP A 357 18.48 -7.52 1.90
C ASP A 357 18.65 -9.04 2.04
N GLU A 358 19.85 -9.47 2.42
CA GLU A 358 20.18 -10.87 2.65
C GLU A 358 19.29 -11.53 3.72
N VAL A 359 18.87 -10.77 4.74
CA VAL A 359 18.00 -11.25 5.82
C VAL A 359 16.58 -11.51 5.29
N GLN A 360 16.07 -10.65 4.41
CA GLN A 360 14.78 -10.85 3.75
C GLN A 360 14.80 -12.00 2.74
N ILE A 361 15.89 -12.16 1.98
CA ILE A 361 16.05 -13.31 1.06
C ILE A 361 16.13 -14.62 1.86
N LYS A 362 16.84 -14.65 2.98
CA LYS A 362 16.88 -15.78 3.91
C LYS A 362 15.50 -16.13 4.49
N ALA A 363 14.72 -15.12 4.87
CA ALA A 363 13.33 -15.31 5.29
C ALA A 363 12.51 -16.00 4.18
N ILE A 364 12.61 -15.49 2.95
CA ILE A 364 11.90 -16.00 1.77
C ILE A 364 12.32 -17.45 1.46
N ASN A 365 13.62 -17.76 1.52
CA ASN A 365 14.17 -19.11 1.37
C ASN A 365 13.50 -20.08 2.35
N MET A 366 13.55 -19.76 3.63
CA MET A 366 13.05 -20.63 4.70
C MET A 366 11.53 -20.81 4.64
N ALA A 367 10.77 -19.74 4.37
CA ALA A 367 9.31 -19.78 4.33
C ALA A 367 8.75 -20.49 3.08
N ASN A 368 9.47 -20.45 1.95
CA ASN A 368 8.98 -20.93 0.65
C ASN A 368 9.75 -22.14 0.10
N GLY A 369 10.68 -22.71 0.87
CA GLY A 369 11.53 -23.83 0.44
C GLY A 369 12.40 -23.49 -0.77
N LYS A 370 12.97 -22.28 -0.81
CA LYS A 370 13.84 -21.81 -1.91
C LYS A 370 15.31 -21.79 -1.45
N ASN A 371 16.20 -21.83 -2.44
CA ASN A 371 17.66 -21.75 -2.28
C ASN A 371 18.20 -20.56 -3.10
N LEU A 372 17.64 -19.37 -2.93
CA LEU A 372 18.17 -18.12 -3.51
C LEU A 372 19.45 -17.72 -2.77
N THR A 373 20.38 -17.04 -3.46
CA THR A 373 21.59 -16.49 -2.85
C THR A 373 21.25 -15.49 -1.75
N GLU A 374 21.61 -15.78 -0.50
CA GLU A 374 21.39 -14.89 0.65
C GLU A 374 22.37 -13.71 0.61
N ALA A 375 22.05 -12.73 -0.24
CA ALA A 375 22.79 -11.50 -0.48
C ALA A 375 21.80 -10.34 -0.79
N PRO A 376 22.20 -9.07 -0.59
CA PRO A 376 21.46 -7.92 -1.12
C PRO A 376 21.11 -8.10 -2.59
N THR A 377 19.84 -7.90 -2.95
CA THR A 377 19.29 -8.33 -4.23
C THR A 377 18.35 -7.28 -4.81
N LEU A 378 18.48 -7.01 -6.11
CA LEU A 378 17.46 -6.32 -6.90
C LEU A 378 16.65 -7.31 -7.74
N MET A 379 15.34 -7.09 -7.79
CA MET A 379 14.42 -7.73 -8.74
C MET A 379 13.84 -6.65 -9.67
N PHE A 380 14.13 -6.77 -10.96
CA PHE A 380 13.64 -5.87 -12.00
C PHE A 380 12.47 -6.51 -12.76
N GLU A 381 11.53 -5.66 -13.21
CA GLU A 381 10.63 -6.01 -14.31
C GLU A 381 10.69 -4.97 -15.43
N PHE A 382 10.83 -5.45 -16.66
CA PHE A 382 10.72 -4.65 -17.88
C PHE A 382 9.52 -5.13 -18.68
N ILE A 383 8.70 -4.20 -19.20
CA ILE A 383 7.55 -4.51 -20.06
C ILE A 383 7.62 -3.71 -21.37
N GLY A 384 7.04 -4.25 -22.43
CA GLY A 384 6.90 -3.53 -23.70
C GLY A 384 6.86 -4.49 -24.88
N THR A 385 7.58 -4.15 -25.95
CA THR A 385 7.95 -5.09 -27.01
C THR A 385 9.20 -5.86 -26.61
N GLU A 386 9.41 -7.04 -27.19
CA GLU A 386 10.62 -7.86 -26.98
C GLU A 386 11.93 -7.11 -27.31
N ALA A 387 11.91 -6.24 -28.34
CA ALA A 387 13.05 -5.41 -28.68
C ALA A 387 13.35 -4.37 -27.59
N TYR A 388 12.31 -3.73 -27.04
CA TYR A 388 12.45 -2.74 -25.97
C TYR A 388 12.93 -3.37 -24.66
N THR A 389 12.31 -4.45 -24.20
CA THR A 389 12.72 -5.12 -22.95
C THR A 389 14.17 -5.61 -23.04
N ARG A 390 14.58 -6.16 -24.19
CA ARG A 390 15.96 -6.60 -24.45
C ARG A 390 16.96 -5.45 -24.41
N GLU A 391 16.66 -4.32 -25.07
CA GLU A 391 17.51 -3.12 -25.07
C GLU A 391 17.67 -2.56 -23.65
N GLN A 392 16.55 -2.31 -22.95
CA GLN A 392 16.59 -1.74 -21.60
C GLN A 392 17.34 -2.65 -20.62
N THR A 393 17.10 -3.96 -20.70
CA THR A 393 17.82 -4.98 -19.91
C THR A 393 19.33 -4.87 -20.10
N GLN A 394 19.81 -4.79 -21.34
CA GLN A 394 21.24 -4.69 -21.66
C GLN A 394 21.88 -3.41 -21.10
N ILE A 395 21.14 -2.29 -21.08
CA ILE A 395 21.61 -1.04 -20.48
C ILE A 395 21.69 -1.18 -18.95
N VAL A 396 20.69 -1.78 -18.29
CA VAL A 396 20.73 -1.99 -16.82
C VAL A 396 21.82 -3.00 -16.42
N GLN A 397 22.10 -4.03 -17.21
CA GLN A 397 23.27 -4.91 -17.00
C GLN A 397 24.60 -4.13 -17.04
N GLN A 398 24.72 -3.16 -17.96
CA GLN A 398 25.88 -2.24 -18.03
C GLN A 398 25.90 -1.19 -16.91
N ILE A 399 24.82 -1.01 -16.15
CA ILE A 399 24.80 -0.22 -14.92
C ILE A 399 25.22 -1.12 -13.75
N ALA A 400 24.57 -2.27 -13.56
CA ALA A 400 24.85 -3.22 -12.48
C ALA A 400 26.33 -3.64 -12.40
N SER A 401 26.94 -3.96 -13.54
CA SER A 401 28.37 -4.32 -13.63
C SER A 401 29.35 -3.19 -13.26
N LYS A 402 28.92 -1.92 -13.24
CA LYS A 402 29.72 -0.78 -12.74
C LYS A 402 29.60 -0.57 -11.23
N HIS A 403 28.62 -1.22 -10.60
CA HIS A 403 28.27 -1.14 -9.18
C HIS A 403 28.29 -2.54 -8.56
N ASN A 404 29.30 -3.35 -8.90
CA ASN A 404 29.57 -4.66 -8.30
C ASN A 404 28.45 -5.73 -8.39
N GLY A 405 27.42 -5.50 -9.21
CA GLY A 405 26.29 -6.42 -9.39
C GLY A 405 26.66 -7.68 -10.16
N SER A 406 26.03 -8.80 -9.80
CA SER A 406 26.15 -10.08 -10.50
C SER A 406 25.63 -10.02 -11.94
N ASP A 407 25.97 -11.03 -12.74
CA ASP A 407 25.20 -11.36 -13.94
C ASP A 407 23.71 -11.53 -13.59
N PHE A 408 22.84 -11.19 -14.56
CA PHE A 408 21.40 -11.24 -14.38
C PHE A 408 20.88 -12.67 -14.51
N MET A 409 20.19 -13.13 -13.47
CA MET A 409 19.37 -14.35 -13.52
C MET A 409 17.99 -14.00 -14.07
N PHE A 410 17.67 -14.46 -15.28
CA PHE A 410 16.39 -14.21 -15.93
C PHE A 410 15.34 -15.26 -15.56
N ALA A 411 14.11 -14.80 -15.33
CA ALA A 411 12.93 -15.65 -15.39
C ALA A 411 12.20 -15.35 -16.70
N GLU A 412 12.28 -16.27 -17.66
CA GLU A 412 11.63 -16.15 -18.98
C GLU A 412 10.22 -16.76 -18.99
N GLU A 413 10.02 -17.89 -18.30
CA GLU A 413 8.74 -18.59 -18.22
C GLU A 413 7.69 -17.83 -17.39
N PRO A 414 6.40 -17.79 -17.79
CA PRO A 414 5.34 -17.07 -17.08
C PRO A 414 5.20 -17.51 -15.61
N GLU A 415 5.25 -18.82 -15.35
CA GLU A 415 5.13 -19.42 -14.02
C GLU A 415 6.29 -19.01 -13.11
N ALA A 416 7.52 -18.94 -13.65
CA ALA A 416 8.69 -18.50 -12.90
C ALA A 416 8.61 -17.02 -12.50
N LYS A 417 8.15 -16.16 -13.43
CA LYS A 417 7.87 -14.74 -13.15
C LYS A 417 6.78 -14.58 -12.08
N LYS A 418 5.70 -15.35 -12.19
CA LYS A 418 4.57 -15.33 -11.25
C LYS A 418 4.98 -15.77 -9.85
N GLU A 419 5.79 -16.82 -9.73
CA GLU A 419 6.31 -17.28 -8.43
C GLU A 419 7.30 -16.28 -7.81
N LEU A 420 8.20 -15.67 -8.59
CA LEU A 420 9.10 -14.61 -8.10
C LEU A 420 8.32 -13.41 -7.52
N TRP A 421 7.31 -12.91 -8.24
CA TRP A 421 6.50 -11.81 -7.74
C TRP A 421 5.58 -12.20 -6.58
N LYS A 422 5.15 -13.46 -6.51
CA LYS A 422 4.41 -14.01 -5.37
C LYS A 422 5.29 -14.02 -4.10
N ILE A 423 6.49 -14.62 -4.14
CA ILE A 423 7.34 -14.69 -2.94
C ILE A 423 7.84 -13.31 -2.47
N ARG A 424 8.04 -12.35 -3.38
CA ARG A 424 8.29 -10.93 -3.03
C ARG A 424 7.11 -10.29 -2.27
N LYS A 425 5.86 -10.64 -2.61
CA LYS A 425 4.66 -10.14 -1.90
C LYS A 425 4.41 -10.86 -0.58
N GLU A 426 4.86 -12.11 -0.46
CA GLU A 426 4.79 -12.92 0.76
C GLU A 426 5.93 -12.60 1.76
N ALA A 427 6.81 -11.63 1.45
CA ALA A 427 7.98 -11.27 2.25
C ALA A 427 7.68 -10.91 3.73
N LEU A 428 6.54 -10.27 4.02
CA LEU A 428 6.09 -10.02 5.40
C LEU A 428 5.77 -11.34 6.14
N TRP A 429 5.06 -12.25 5.50
CA TRP A 429 4.74 -13.57 6.06
C TRP A 429 6.00 -14.42 6.24
N ALA A 430 7.00 -14.23 5.39
CA ALA A 430 8.32 -14.84 5.55
C ALA A 430 9.06 -14.34 6.81
N CYS A 431 8.87 -13.07 7.22
CA CYS A 431 9.41 -12.55 8.48
C CYS A 431 8.75 -13.21 9.70
N TYR A 432 7.42 -13.35 9.70
CA TYR A 432 6.69 -14.07 10.75
C TYR A 432 7.05 -15.57 10.81
N ALA A 433 7.36 -16.20 9.69
CA ALA A 433 7.87 -17.57 9.67
C ALA A 433 9.28 -17.67 10.31
N MET A 434 10.10 -16.63 10.16
CA MET A 434 11.47 -16.56 10.72
C MET A 434 11.50 -16.22 12.22
N ALA A 435 10.48 -15.52 12.74
CA ALA A 435 10.28 -15.31 14.18
C ALA A 435 8.84 -15.65 14.62
N PRO A 436 8.50 -16.95 14.78
CA PRO A 436 7.19 -17.36 15.25
C PRO A 436 6.85 -16.75 16.63
N GLY A 437 5.59 -16.32 16.79
CA GLY A 437 5.10 -15.71 18.03
C GLY A 437 5.54 -14.27 18.30
N HIS A 438 6.40 -13.68 17.45
CA HIS A 438 6.79 -12.28 17.56
C HIS A 438 5.76 -11.35 16.90
N GLU A 439 5.63 -10.12 17.42
CA GLU A 439 4.99 -9.02 16.71
C GLU A 439 6.00 -8.37 15.74
N ALA A 440 5.50 -7.59 14.78
CA ALA A 440 6.31 -6.87 13.81
C ALA A 440 6.01 -5.37 13.88
N MET A 441 7.03 -4.55 14.11
CA MET A 441 6.97 -3.13 13.80
C MET A 441 7.33 -2.97 12.32
N ILE A 442 6.30 -3.09 11.48
CA ILE A 442 6.38 -2.79 10.05
C ILE A 442 6.33 -1.27 9.91
N THR A 443 7.30 -0.68 9.21
CA THR A 443 7.35 0.77 9.00
C THR A 443 8.04 1.11 7.68
N ASP A 444 7.59 2.20 7.05
CA ASP A 444 8.07 2.74 5.78
C ASP A 444 8.51 4.21 5.89
N VAL A 445 9.32 4.65 4.94
CA VAL A 445 9.69 6.04 4.67
C VAL A 445 9.89 6.20 3.16
N CYS A 446 9.87 7.44 2.66
CA CYS A 446 10.28 7.73 1.30
C CYS A 446 11.17 8.98 1.28
N VAL A 447 12.18 8.99 0.40
CA VAL A 447 13.11 10.11 0.21
C VAL A 447 13.24 10.45 -1.28
N PRO A 448 13.65 11.69 -1.64
CA PRO A 448 14.13 11.99 -2.97
C PRO A 448 15.18 10.95 -3.39
N LEU A 449 15.03 10.37 -4.59
CA LEU A 449 15.72 9.14 -5.00
C LEU A 449 17.26 9.22 -4.84
N SER A 450 17.85 10.41 -4.97
CA SER A 450 19.28 10.67 -4.72
C SER A 450 19.78 10.30 -3.31
N HIS A 451 18.89 10.26 -2.30
CA HIS A 451 19.23 9.91 -0.92
C HIS A 451 18.92 8.45 -0.55
N LEU A 452 18.25 7.68 -1.42
CA LEU A 452 17.81 6.31 -1.11
C LEU A 452 18.97 5.41 -0.64
N ALA A 453 20.08 5.40 -1.39
CA ALA A 453 21.24 4.57 -1.06
C ALA A 453 21.92 4.99 0.25
N GLU A 454 21.89 6.28 0.59
CA GLU A 454 22.43 6.78 1.85
C GLU A 454 21.53 6.41 3.03
N LEU A 455 20.22 6.61 2.90
CA LEU A 455 19.22 6.25 3.92
C LEU A 455 19.26 4.76 4.23
N ILE A 456 19.20 3.89 3.20
CA ILE A 456 19.26 2.44 3.38
C ILE A 456 20.58 2.03 4.04
N SER A 457 21.72 2.62 3.64
CA SER A 457 23.03 2.30 4.25
C SER A 457 23.10 2.69 5.73
N ARG A 458 22.61 3.89 6.08
CA ARG A 458 22.56 4.38 7.47
C ARG A 458 21.63 3.52 8.32
N SER A 459 20.44 3.19 7.80
CA SER A 459 19.44 2.38 8.51
C SER A 459 19.88 0.93 8.68
N LYS A 460 20.39 0.27 7.63
CA LYS A 460 20.89 -1.12 7.71
C LYS A 460 22.00 -1.26 8.77
N LYS A 461 22.90 -0.28 8.88
CA LYS A 461 23.92 -0.26 9.94
C LYS A 461 23.33 -0.23 11.36
N GLU A 462 22.27 0.56 11.61
CA GLU A 462 21.61 0.60 12.92
C GLU A 462 20.79 -0.66 13.20
N LEU A 463 20.14 -1.24 12.18
CA LEU A 463 19.40 -2.49 12.26
C LEU A 463 20.36 -3.66 12.57
N ASP A 464 21.51 -3.74 11.90
CA ASP A 464 22.55 -4.78 12.10
C ASP A 464 23.31 -4.63 13.43
N ALA A 465 23.28 -3.45 14.04
CA ALA A 465 23.81 -3.21 15.39
C ALA A 465 22.82 -3.60 16.50
N SER A 466 21.56 -3.88 16.15
CA SER A 466 20.52 -4.28 17.09
C SER A 466 20.54 -5.80 17.35
N SER A 467 19.94 -6.21 18.46
CA SER A 467 19.67 -7.64 18.74
C SER A 467 18.35 -8.14 18.13
N LEU A 468 17.56 -7.25 17.53
CA LEU A 468 16.28 -7.57 16.91
C LEU A 468 16.45 -8.14 15.51
N LEU A 469 15.60 -9.10 15.15
CA LEU A 469 15.53 -9.61 13.80
C LEU A 469 14.85 -8.56 12.89
N CYS A 470 15.66 -7.88 12.09
CA CYS A 470 15.23 -6.84 11.17
C CYS A 470 15.41 -7.29 9.72
N THR A 471 14.50 -6.91 8.82
CA THR A 471 14.68 -7.07 7.37
C THR A 471 14.53 -5.73 6.64
N VAL A 472 15.10 -5.62 5.44
CA VAL A 472 14.99 -4.46 4.56
C VAL A 472 14.33 -4.83 3.23
N ILE A 473 13.35 -4.02 2.84
CA ILE A 473 12.69 -4.04 1.54
C ILE A 473 12.62 -2.60 1.01
N ALA A 474 12.78 -2.38 -0.30
CA ALA A 474 12.46 -1.07 -0.89
C ALA A 474 11.82 -1.19 -2.28
N HIS A 475 10.85 -0.31 -2.55
CA HIS A 475 10.46 0.09 -3.89
C HIS A 475 11.55 1.06 -4.42
N ALA A 476 12.71 0.49 -4.72
CA ALA A 476 13.94 1.24 -4.97
C ALA A 476 13.90 2.09 -6.27
N GLY A 477 12.90 1.89 -7.12
CA GLY A 477 12.65 2.72 -8.30
C GLY A 477 11.98 4.07 -8.02
N ASP A 478 11.29 4.24 -6.88
CA ASP A 478 10.61 5.51 -6.52
C ASP A 478 11.08 6.14 -5.20
N GLY A 479 11.90 5.43 -4.41
CA GLY A 479 12.54 5.97 -3.21
C GLY A 479 11.90 5.53 -1.89
N ASN A 480 10.87 4.68 -1.94
CA ASN A 480 10.18 4.17 -0.75
C ASN A 480 10.91 2.94 -0.16
N PHE A 481 11.35 3.07 1.09
CA PHE A 481 12.10 2.09 1.87
C PHE A 481 11.30 1.63 3.09
N HIS A 482 11.31 0.33 3.38
CA HIS A 482 10.55 -0.33 4.43
C HIS A 482 11.47 -1.23 5.27
N THR A 483 11.13 -1.39 6.55
CA THR A 483 11.70 -2.44 7.39
C THR A 483 10.62 -3.16 8.19
N CYS A 484 10.81 -4.47 8.38
CA CYS A 484 10.05 -5.26 9.35
C CYS A 484 10.97 -5.54 10.54
N ILE A 485 10.69 -4.93 11.69
CA ILE A 485 11.46 -5.12 12.93
C ILE A 485 10.66 -6.08 13.82
N MET A 486 11.14 -7.31 13.99
CA MET A 486 10.46 -8.35 14.78
C MET A 486 10.84 -8.25 16.26
N PHE A 487 9.85 -8.35 17.15
CA PHE A 487 10.06 -8.29 18.60
C PHE A 487 9.09 -9.21 19.37
N ASP A 488 9.54 -9.75 20.50
CA ASP A 488 8.69 -10.49 21.44
C ASP A 488 7.69 -9.51 22.10
N PRO A 489 6.37 -9.70 21.94
CA PRO A 489 5.35 -8.78 22.46
C PRO A 489 5.24 -8.76 24.00
N SER A 490 5.91 -9.70 24.69
CA SER A 490 6.09 -9.70 26.14
C SER A 490 7.34 -8.94 26.60
N SER A 491 8.29 -8.67 25.69
CA SER A 491 9.53 -7.95 25.99
C SER A 491 9.42 -6.45 25.72
N GLU A 492 9.19 -5.70 26.81
CA GLU A 492 9.16 -4.24 26.80
C GLU A 492 10.49 -3.60 26.34
N GLU A 493 11.62 -4.29 26.56
CA GLU A 493 12.94 -3.86 26.09
C GLU A 493 13.04 -3.93 24.57
N GLN A 494 12.68 -5.07 23.96
CA GLN A 494 12.67 -5.23 22.51
C GLN A 494 11.68 -4.29 21.83
N ARG A 495 10.49 -4.07 22.44
CA ARG A 495 9.52 -3.10 21.92
C ARG A 495 10.10 -1.68 21.85
N ARG A 496 10.86 -1.25 22.86
CA ARG A 496 11.50 0.07 22.90
C ARG A 496 12.64 0.20 21.89
N GLU A 497 13.40 -0.87 21.67
CA GLU A 497 14.44 -0.89 20.64
C GLU A 497 13.83 -0.82 19.22
N ALA A 498 12.72 -1.52 18.97
CA ALA A 498 11.97 -1.38 17.72
C ALA A 498 11.43 0.06 17.54
N GLU A 499 10.89 0.67 18.60
CA GLU A 499 10.51 2.09 18.59
C GLU A 499 11.70 3.02 18.30
N ARG A 500 12.90 2.77 18.86
CA ARG A 500 14.14 3.53 18.59
C ARG A 500 14.55 3.44 17.13
N LEU A 501 14.60 2.24 16.57
CA LEU A 501 15.00 1.99 15.18
C LEU A 501 14.05 2.67 14.18
N ASN A 502 12.74 2.54 14.40
CA ASN A 502 11.71 3.25 13.61
C ASN A 502 11.87 4.78 13.73
N HIS A 503 12.09 5.29 14.94
CA HIS A 503 12.32 6.72 15.19
C HIS A 503 13.57 7.26 14.48
N PHE A 504 14.68 6.50 14.52
CA PHE A 504 15.91 6.81 13.79
C PHE A 504 15.68 6.84 12.27
N MET A 505 14.99 5.83 11.71
CA MET A 505 14.71 5.75 10.28
C MET A 505 13.87 6.93 9.80
N VAL A 506 12.75 7.22 10.50
CA VAL A 506 11.88 8.35 10.17
C VAL A 506 12.62 9.68 10.28
N HIS A 507 13.38 9.91 11.35
CA HIS A 507 14.16 11.14 11.48
C HIS A 507 15.29 11.27 10.46
N SER A 508 15.88 10.15 10.01
CA SER A 508 16.87 10.16 8.92
C SER A 508 16.22 10.59 7.61
N ALA A 509 15.07 9.99 7.23
CA ALA A 509 14.33 10.36 6.02
C ALA A 509 13.88 11.83 6.03
N LEU A 510 13.32 12.31 7.15
CA LEU A 510 12.92 13.71 7.31
C LEU A 510 14.10 14.70 7.28
N SER A 511 15.34 14.24 7.52
CA SER A 511 16.56 15.06 7.37
C SER A 511 17.15 15.07 5.96
N MET A 512 16.50 14.37 5.02
CA MET A 512 16.89 14.19 3.61
C MET A 512 15.77 14.66 2.66
N ASP A 513 14.96 15.63 3.09
CA ASP A 513 13.74 16.12 2.41
C ASP A 513 12.72 15.01 2.06
N GLY A 514 12.73 13.92 2.83
CA GLY A 514 11.78 12.81 2.73
C GLY A 514 10.53 12.97 3.61
N THR A 515 9.76 11.88 3.72
CA THR A 515 8.50 11.78 4.47
C THR A 515 8.53 10.61 5.45
N CYS A 516 7.77 10.73 6.55
CA CYS A 516 7.62 9.70 7.58
C CYS A 516 6.81 8.47 7.11
N THR A 517 6.15 8.52 5.97
CA THR A 517 5.44 7.37 5.35
C THR A 517 5.42 7.51 3.82
N GLY A 518 5.76 6.43 3.11
CA GLY A 518 5.71 6.39 1.64
C GLY A 518 4.35 5.93 1.12
N GLU A 519 3.76 4.89 1.73
CA GLU A 519 2.50 4.30 1.28
C GLU A 519 1.56 3.79 2.37
N HIS A 520 2.06 3.53 3.59
CA HIS A 520 1.24 2.89 4.63
C HIS A 520 0.16 3.82 5.21
N GLY A 521 0.36 5.14 5.12
CA GLY A 521 -0.47 6.16 5.77
C GLY A 521 0.14 6.61 7.11
N VAL A 522 -0.61 7.39 7.88
CA VAL A 522 -0.19 7.95 9.17
C VAL A 522 -0.98 7.33 10.33
N GLY A 523 -2.27 7.11 10.12
CA GLY A 523 -3.19 6.51 11.07
C GLY A 523 -3.10 7.16 12.46
N THR A 524 -2.86 6.32 13.45
CA THR A 524 -2.44 6.70 14.81
C THR A 524 -0.91 6.68 14.96
N GLY A 525 -0.23 5.71 14.34
CA GLY A 525 1.18 5.40 14.63
C GLY A 525 2.17 6.53 14.36
N LYS A 526 1.99 7.24 13.25
CA LYS A 526 2.96 8.23 12.74
C LYS A 526 2.57 9.69 12.94
N MET A 527 1.42 9.96 13.57
CA MET A 527 0.93 11.33 13.84
C MET A 527 2.01 12.22 14.50
N LYS A 528 2.80 11.64 15.42
CA LYS A 528 3.90 12.30 16.13
C LYS A 528 5.00 12.88 15.25
N TYR A 529 5.11 12.48 13.99
CA TYR A 529 6.14 12.96 13.06
C TYR A 529 5.66 14.12 12.18
N LEU A 530 4.36 14.30 11.99
CA LEU A 530 3.83 15.23 10.97
C LEU A 530 4.13 16.70 11.23
N GLU A 531 4.34 17.14 12.48
CA GLU A 531 4.73 18.53 12.74
C GLU A 531 6.16 18.83 12.24
N LYS A 532 7.06 17.84 12.36
CA LYS A 532 8.44 17.93 11.85
C LYS A 532 8.50 17.84 10.32
N GLU A 533 7.54 17.17 9.69
CA GLU A 533 7.46 17.04 8.24
C GLU A 533 6.75 18.22 7.56
N LEU A 534 5.61 18.66 8.11
CA LEU A 534 4.69 19.60 7.44
C LEU A 534 4.66 20.99 8.07
N GLY A 535 5.18 21.16 9.28
CA GLY A 535 5.03 22.39 10.08
C GLY A 535 3.65 22.52 10.74
N ILE A 536 3.58 23.38 11.76
CA ILE A 536 2.37 23.59 12.55
C ILE A 536 1.25 24.25 11.74
N GLU A 537 1.58 25.14 10.81
CA GLU A 537 0.64 25.85 9.94
C GLU A 537 -0.12 24.90 9.00
N ALA A 538 0.55 23.87 8.49
CA ALA A 538 -0.07 22.84 7.67
C ALA A 538 -1.03 21.98 8.50
N LEU A 539 -0.61 21.55 9.71
CA LEU A 539 -1.46 20.81 10.64
C LEU A 539 -2.68 21.62 11.10
N GLN A 540 -2.52 22.91 11.39
CA GLN A 540 -3.63 23.82 11.68
C GLN A 540 -4.57 23.96 10.49
N THR A 541 -4.05 24.00 9.26
CA THR A 541 -4.85 24.05 8.03
C THR A 541 -5.63 22.75 7.81
N MET A 542 -5.00 21.58 8.00
CA MET A 542 -5.67 20.27 8.01
C MET A 542 -6.78 20.23 9.08
N LYS A 543 -6.52 20.73 10.28
CA LYS A 543 -7.51 20.80 11.38
C LYS A 543 -8.67 21.75 11.08
N ARG A 544 -8.44 22.84 10.35
CA ARG A 544 -9.48 23.74 9.84
C ARG A 544 -10.36 23.04 8.80
N ILE A 545 -9.77 22.38 7.80
CA ILE A 545 -10.51 21.60 6.79
C ILE A 545 -11.35 20.50 7.46
N LYS A 546 -10.73 19.71 8.34
CA LYS A 546 -11.40 18.68 9.17
C LYS A 546 -12.61 19.24 9.90
N LYS A 547 -12.47 20.37 10.61
CA LYS A 547 -13.58 20.97 11.37
C LYS A 547 -14.65 21.64 10.49
N THR A 548 -14.32 22.06 9.28
CA THR A 548 -15.32 22.57 8.32
C THR A 548 -16.20 21.46 7.77
N LEU A 549 -15.63 20.28 7.47
CA LEU A 549 -16.39 19.13 6.96
C LEU A 549 -17.05 18.32 8.08
N ASP A 550 -16.37 18.17 9.22
CA ASP A 550 -16.79 17.45 10.42
C ASP A 550 -16.73 18.34 11.68
N PRO A 551 -17.76 19.16 11.93
CA PRO A 551 -17.79 20.07 13.07
C PRO A 551 -17.98 19.36 14.42
N ASN A 552 -18.37 18.08 14.44
CA ASN A 552 -18.60 17.29 15.65
C ASN A 552 -17.45 16.31 15.99
N ASP A 553 -16.42 16.19 15.15
CA ASP A 553 -15.30 15.23 15.28
C ASP A 553 -15.76 13.77 15.39
N ILE A 554 -16.73 13.39 14.54
CA ILE A 554 -17.24 12.00 14.46
C ILE A 554 -16.47 11.11 13.48
N MET A 555 -15.88 11.64 12.40
CA MET A 555 -15.26 10.83 11.35
C MET A 555 -13.83 10.43 11.70
N ASN A 556 -13.63 9.13 11.90
CA ASN A 556 -12.39 8.47 12.28
C ASN A 556 -11.49 9.26 13.27
N PRO A 557 -12.00 9.68 14.43
CA PRO A 557 -11.28 10.58 15.33
C PRO A 557 -10.04 9.92 15.94
N GLY A 558 -9.03 10.75 16.24
CA GLY A 558 -7.73 10.33 16.78
C GLY A 558 -6.74 9.84 15.73
N LYS A 559 -6.86 10.25 14.45
CA LYS A 559 -5.92 10.00 13.36
C LYS A 559 -5.59 11.30 12.63
N LEU A 560 -4.50 11.29 11.86
CA LEU A 560 -3.93 12.41 11.07
C LEU A 560 -3.52 13.68 11.83
N ILE A 561 -4.32 14.21 12.76
CA ILE A 561 -4.11 15.52 13.38
C ILE A 561 -3.65 15.33 14.84
N PRO A 562 -2.40 15.66 15.19
CA PRO A 562 -1.88 15.50 16.55
C PRO A 562 -2.71 16.24 17.61
N PRO A 563 -2.93 15.67 18.81
CA PRO A 563 -3.82 16.25 19.82
C PRO A 563 -3.46 17.66 20.28
N HIS A 564 -2.17 18.03 20.24
CA HIS A 564 -1.65 19.33 20.69
C HIS A 564 -1.85 20.47 19.68
N VAL A 565 -2.25 20.19 18.45
CA VAL A 565 -2.49 21.20 17.40
C VAL A 565 -3.73 22.02 17.76
N CYS A 566 -3.55 23.21 18.31
CA CYS A 566 -4.64 24.15 18.64
C CYS A 566 -5.01 25.08 17.46
N PHE A 567 -6.14 25.78 17.57
CA PHE A 567 -6.73 26.63 16.53
C PHE A 567 -6.22 28.08 16.51
#